data_AF-A0A940FPK0-F1
#
_entry.id   AF-A0A940FPK0-F1
#
_cell.length_a   1.000
_cell.length_b   1.000
_cell.length_c   1.000
_cell.angle_alpha   90.00
_cell.angle_beta   90.00
_cell.angle_gamma   90.00
#
_symmetry.space_group_name_H-M   'P 1'
#
loop_
_entity.id
_entity.type
_entity.pdbx_description
1 polymer ?
#
loop_
_entity_poly.entity_id
_entity_poly.type
_entity_poly.pdbx_seq_one_letter_code
_entity_poly.pdbx_strand_id
1 'polypeptide(L)'
;MLFTDLIKDRRFLQSRVGDISQIAGLKRYAFTEGKAKGVEAVDVKTGSGLNFTILPGRGMDLAWAEFRGIPFGYISKTGIVSPEYYESKDLEWLRTFFAGLLTTCGLSNVGPMTDEPHPVFGTQHFGLHGRI
;
A
#
# COMPACT_ATOMS: atom_id res chain seq x y z
N MET A 1 15.68 19.18 26.88
CA MET A 1 14.33 19.77 26.77
C MET A 1 13.41 18.66 26.28
N LEU A 2 12.74 17.96 27.20
CA LEU A 2 11.98 16.74 26.90
C LEU A 2 10.65 17.12 26.25
N PHE A 3 10.47 16.74 24.98
CA PHE A 3 9.27 16.94 24.16
C PHE A 3 8.14 15.94 24.52
N THR A 4 7.88 15.67 25.80
CA THR A 4 7.02 14.54 26.19
C THR A 4 5.56 14.87 26.53
N ASP A 5 5.15 16.12 26.74
CA ASP A 5 3.82 16.36 27.34
C ASP A 5 2.93 17.34 26.58
N LEU A 6 2.63 17.05 25.31
CA LEU A 6 1.51 17.77 24.69
C LEU A 6 0.86 16.93 23.60
N ILE A 7 -0.14 16.15 24.00
CA ILE A 7 -1.27 15.86 23.12
C ILE A 7 -1.89 17.22 22.80
N LYS A 8 -1.41 17.83 21.72
CA LYS A 8 -1.88 19.11 21.17
C LYS A 8 -3.13 18.79 20.38
N ASP A 9 -4.26 19.33 20.82
CA ASP A 9 -5.49 19.19 20.06
C ASP A 9 -5.36 19.86 18.68
N ARG A 10 -6.32 19.56 17.80
CA ARG A 10 -6.33 20.10 16.44
C ARG A 10 -6.27 21.63 16.41
N ARG A 11 -6.93 22.32 17.36
CA ARG A 11 -6.98 23.79 17.41
C ARG A 11 -5.62 24.39 17.72
N PHE A 12 -4.91 23.81 18.70
CA PHE A 12 -3.55 24.22 19.01
C PHE A 12 -2.68 24.15 17.76
N LEU A 13 -2.70 23.03 17.05
CA LEU A 13 -1.88 22.84 15.85
C LEU A 13 -2.24 23.84 14.76
N GLN A 14 -3.53 24.04 14.47
CA GLN A 14 -4.00 25.00 13.48
C GLN A 14 -3.62 26.46 13.81
N SER A 15 -3.41 26.82 15.08
CA SER A 15 -2.91 28.15 15.45
C SER A 15 -1.43 28.37 15.17
N ARG A 16 -0.66 27.30 14.89
CA ARG A 16 0.80 27.33 14.72
C ARG A 16 1.27 27.14 13.28
N VAL A 17 0.38 26.71 12.39
CA VAL A 17 0.67 26.49 10.97
C VAL A 17 -0.35 27.21 10.13
N GLY A 18 0.05 27.72 8.95
CA GLY A 18 -0.89 28.32 8.01
C GLY A 18 -1.88 27.30 7.45
N ASP A 19 -1.40 26.08 7.18
CA ASP A 19 -2.21 24.97 6.69
C ASP A 19 -1.81 23.66 7.40
N ILE A 20 -2.81 22.84 7.76
CA ILE A 20 -2.58 21.59 8.50
C ILE A 20 -1.75 20.58 7.70
N SER A 21 -1.85 20.60 6.36
CA SER A 21 -1.11 19.71 5.44
C SER A 21 0.40 19.80 5.59
N GLN A 22 0.91 20.91 6.15
CA GLN A 22 2.32 21.05 6.51
C GLN A 22 2.78 19.92 7.45
N ILE A 23 1.92 19.53 8.40
CA ILE A 23 2.29 18.61 9.50
C ILE A 23 1.41 17.36 9.58
N ALA A 24 0.20 17.34 9.02
CA ALA A 24 -0.68 16.17 9.04
C ALA A 24 -1.73 16.24 7.92
N GLY A 25 -2.20 15.08 7.47
CA GLY A 25 -3.29 15.00 6.50
C GLY A 25 -3.11 13.88 5.48
N LEU A 26 -3.96 13.92 4.47
CA LEU A 26 -4.00 12.97 3.36
C LEU A 26 -3.74 13.73 2.05
N LYS A 27 -2.88 13.19 1.19
CA LYS A 27 -2.65 13.72 -0.16
C LYS A 27 -2.87 12.63 -1.18
N ARG A 28 -3.94 12.74 -1.98
CA ARG A 28 -4.25 11.83 -3.09
C ARG A 28 -3.59 12.31 -4.38
N TYR A 29 -3.02 11.39 -5.15
CA TYR A 29 -2.40 11.64 -6.45
C TYR A 29 -2.41 10.35 -7.29
N ALA A 30 -1.98 10.45 -8.55
CA ALA A 30 -1.79 9.31 -9.42
C ALA A 30 -0.40 9.34 -10.06
N PHE A 31 0.20 8.16 -10.25
CA PHE A 31 1.43 8.01 -11.02
C PHE A 31 1.13 8.18 -12.52
N THR A 32 1.97 8.94 -13.21
CA THR A 32 1.72 9.34 -14.60
C THR A 32 2.53 8.54 -15.63
N GLU A 33 3.54 7.78 -15.20
CA GLU A 33 4.52 7.15 -16.10
C GLU A 33 5.00 5.78 -15.60
N GLY A 34 5.73 5.08 -16.49
CA GLY A 34 6.32 3.78 -16.21
C GLY A 34 5.28 2.68 -15.94
N LYS A 35 5.72 1.61 -15.27
CA LYS A 35 4.84 0.50 -14.87
C LYS A 35 3.79 0.92 -13.85
N ALA A 36 4.02 2.00 -13.09
CA ALA A 36 3.08 2.52 -12.12
C ALA A 36 1.98 3.40 -12.74
N LYS A 37 2.07 3.76 -14.03
CA LYS A 37 1.12 4.67 -14.67
C LYS A 37 -0.34 4.26 -14.39
N GLY A 38 -1.13 5.22 -13.93
CA GLY A 38 -2.54 5.02 -13.59
C GLY A 38 -2.80 4.55 -12.15
N VAL A 39 -1.77 4.14 -11.41
CA VAL A 39 -1.93 3.80 -9.98
C VAL A 39 -2.26 5.05 -9.19
N GLU A 40 -3.35 5.01 -8.44
CA GLU A 40 -3.66 6.02 -7.43
C GLU A 40 -2.91 5.74 -6.13
N ALA A 41 -2.51 6.81 -5.45
CA ALA A 41 -1.85 6.76 -4.16
C ALA A 41 -2.41 7.82 -3.22
N VAL A 42 -2.38 7.52 -1.92
CA VAL A 42 -2.72 8.46 -0.85
C VAL A 42 -1.60 8.47 0.16
N ASP A 43 -0.84 9.56 0.21
CA ASP A 43 0.14 9.75 1.28
C ASP A 43 -0.60 10.16 2.55
N VAL A 44 -0.30 9.46 3.64
CA VAL A 44 -0.81 9.68 4.97
C VAL A 44 0.32 10.26 5.82
N LYS A 45 0.10 11.44 6.39
CA LYS A 45 0.97 12.04 7.41
C LYS A 45 0.17 12.14 8.70
N THR A 46 0.55 11.39 9.74
CA THR A 46 -0.19 11.43 11.02
C THR A 46 0.16 12.66 11.87
N GLY A 47 1.30 13.30 11.59
CA GLY A 47 1.83 14.43 12.37
C GLY A 47 2.51 14.05 13.69
N SER A 48 2.46 12.77 14.08
CA SER A 48 3.23 12.22 15.22
C SER A 48 4.49 11.46 14.80
N GLY A 49 4.79 11.47 13.49
CA GLY A 49 6.00 10.89 12.90
C GLY A 49 5.76 9.64 12.05
N LEU A 50 4.58 9.02 12.10
CA LEU A 50 4.23 7.93 11.21
C LEU A 50 3.72 8.48 9.88
N ASN A 51 4.38 8.11 8.79
CA ASN A 51 3.94 8.41 7.43
C ASN A 51 3.88 7.12 6.61
N PHE A 52 2.90 6.99 5.73
CA PHE A 52 2.80 5.86 4.82
C PHE A 52 1.95 6.17 3.58
N THR A 53 2.10 5.39 2.52
CA THR A 53 1.31 5.54 1.29
C THR A 53 0.33 4.38 1.11
N ILE A 54 -0.95 4.70 0.94
CA ILE A 54 -2.00 3.73 0.59
C ILE A 54 -2.13 3.66 -0.93
N LEU A 55 -2.33 2.47 -1.49
CA LEU A 55 -2.58 2.24 -2.92
C LEU A 55 -4.00 1.67 -3.15
N PRO A 56 -5.01 2.52 -3.39
CA PRO A 56 -6.40 2.06 -3.50
C PRO A 56 -6.64 1.04 -4.62
N GLY A 57 -6.05 1.26 -5.80
CA GLY A 57 -6.16 0.33 -6.93
C GLY A 57 -5.37 -0.99 -6.76
N ARG A 58 -4.66 -1.14 -5.64
CA ARG A 58 -3.90 -2.34 -5.26
C ARG A 58 -4.45 -2.89 -3.94
N GLY A 59 -5.76 -3.07 -3.83
CA GLY A 59 -6.36 -3.69 -2.64
C GLY A 59 -6.19 -2.90 -1.33
N MET A 60 -5.96 -1.58 -1.39
CA MET A 60 -5.63 -0.74 -0.23
C MET A 60 -4.30 -1.10 0.45
N ASP A 61 -3.38 -1.70 -0.30
CA ASP A 61 -2.04 -2.03 0.18
C ASP A 61 -1.29 -0.79 0.70
N LEU A 62 -0.37 -1.03 1.65
CA LEU A 62 0.50 0.00 2.23
C LEU A 62 1.90 -0.13 1.62
N ALA A 63 2.30 0.88 0.86
CA ALA A 63 3.61 0.92 0.21
C ALA A 63 4.69 1.48 1.14
N TRP A 64 5.34 2.59 0.77
CA TRP A 64 6.35 3.23 1.60
C TRP A 64 5.79 3.56 2.97
N ALA A 65 6.55 3.27 4.02
CA ALA A 65 6.24 3.66 5.38
C ALA A 65 7.51 4.11 6.11
N GLU A 66 7.38 5.11 6.95
CA GLU A 66 8.46 5.64 7.76
C GLU A 66 7.97 6.11 9.12
N PHE A 67 8.84 6.00 10.12
CA PHE A 67 8.61 6.57 11.44
C PHE A 67 9.72 7.56 11.74
N ARG A 68 9.38 8.84 11.88
CA ARG A 68 10.30 9.95 12.14
C ARG A 68 11.44 9.99 11.10
N GLY A 69 11.10 9.77 9.83
CA GLY A 69 12.04 9.76 8.70
C GLY A 69 12.89 8.49 8.59
N ILE A 70 12.67 7.49 9.45
CA ILE A 70 13.34 6.19 9.34
C ILE A 70 12.39 5.25 8.59
N PRO A 71 12.75 4.81 7.36
CA PRO A 71 11.90 3.92 6.58
C PRO A 71 11.79 2.55 7.26
N PHE A 72 10.60 1.97 7.23
CA PHE A 72 10.36 0.59 7.64
C PHE A 72 9.37 -0.08 6.67
N GLY A 73 9.57 -1.37 6.40
CA GLY A 73 8.95 -2.05 5.27
C GLY A 73 9.93 -2.21 4.10
N TYR A 74 9.58 -3.07 3.15
CA TYR A 74 10.45 -3.43 2.02
C TYR A 74 9.77 -3.05 0.72
N ILE A 75 10.45 -2.30 -0.14
CA ILE A 75 10.01 -2.10 -1.53
C ILE A 75 10.90 -2.94 -2.42
N SER A 76 10.29 -3.89 -3.13
CA SER A 76 11.02 -4.79 -4.01
C SER A 76 11.51 -4.07 -5.27
N LYS A 77 12.39 -4.74 -6.03
CA LYS A 77 12.95 -4.22 -7.29
C LYS A 77 11.89 -3.95 -8.35
N THR A 78 10.69 -4.52 -8.23
CA THR A 78 9.58 -4.25 -9.16
C THR A 78 9.08 -2.81 -9.05
N GLY A 79 9.19 -2.19 -7.87
CA GLY A 79 8.55 -0.92 -7.55
C GLY A 79 7.02 -1.03 -7.61
N ILE A 80 6.33 0.11 -7.56
CA ILE A 80 4.87 0.12 -7.75
C ILE A 80 4.55 -0.20 -9.21
N VAL A 81 3.64 -1.15 -9.41
CA VAL A 81 3.19 -1.59 -10.72
C VAL A 81 1.67 -1.53 -10.79
N SER A 82 1.15 -1.04 -11.91
CA SER A 82 -0.29 -0.95 -12.16
C SER A 82 -0.94 -2.32 -12.05
N PRO A 83 -2.14 -2.40 -11.43
CA PRO A 83 -2.92 -3.64 -11.40
C PRO A 83 -3.24 -4.17 -12.80
N GLU A 84 -3.17 -3.34 -13.85
CA GLU A 84 -3.33 -3.78 -15.24
C GLU A 84 -2.27 -4.78 -15.71
N TYR A 85 -1.09 -4.82 -15.07
CA TYR A 85 -0.04 -5.79 -15.36
C TYR A 85 -0.12 -7.05 -14.48
N TYR A 86 -1.23 -7.25 -13.75
CA TYR A 86 -1.40 -8.41 -12.88
C TYR A 86 -1.48 -9.71 -13.69
N GLU A 87 -0.68 -10.70 -13.31
CA GLU A 87 -0.66 -12.04 -13.88
C GLU A 87 -0.91 -13.05 -12.76
N SER A 88 -1.96 -13.87 -12.89
CA SER A 88 -2.43 -14.78 -11.83
C SER A 88 -1.90 -16.20 -11.93
N LYS A 89 -1.05 -16.50 -12.91
CA LYS A 89 -0.62 -17.88 -13.17
C LYS A 89 0.61 -18.21 -12.33
N ASP A 90 0.61 -19.37 -11.68
CA ASP A 90 1.76 -19.91 -10.93
C ASP A 90 2.41 -18.85 -10.02
N LEU A 91 3.65 -18.44 -10.34
CA LEU A 91 4.44 -17.45 -9.62
C LEU A 91 4.44 -16.06 -10.27
N GLU A 92 3.67 -15.84 -11.34
CA GLU A 92 3.70 -14.60 -12.12
C GLU A 92 3.21 -13.38 -11.32
N TRP A 93 2.49 -13.60 -10.22
CA TRP A 93 2.19 -12.59 -9.21
C TRP A 93 3.45 -11.80 -8.77
N LEU A 94 4.60 -12.48 -8.66
CA LEU A 94 5.87 -11.89 -8.28
C LEU A 94 6.39 -10.83 -9.27
N ARG A 95 5.90 -10.79 -10.51
CA ARG A 95 6.27 -9.76 -11.50
C ARG A 95 5.78 -8.35 -11.09
N THR A 96 4.74 -8.28 -10.27
CA THR A 96 4.14 -7.03 -9.79
C THR A 96 4.19 -6.88 -8.26
N PHE A 97 4.78 -7.86 -7.56
CA PHE A 97 4.87 -7.85 -6.11
C PHE A 97 5.89 -6.82 -5.62
N PHE A 98 5.40 -5.72 -5.04
CA PHE A 98 6.24 -4.65 -4.49
C PHE A 98 6.53 -4.82 -3.00
N ALA A 99 5.88 -5.78 -2.33
CA ALA A 99 5.87 -6.01 -0.89
C ALA A 99 5.27 -4.86 -0.06
N GLY A 100 5.94 -3.71 0.01
CA GLY A 100 5.53 -2.61 0.86
C GLY A 100 5.61 -2.93 2.35
N LEU A 101 4.88 -2.14 3.14
CA LEU A 101 4.57 -2.45 4.53
C LEU A 101 3.50 -3.55 4.64
N LEU A 102 2.52 -3.54 3.73
CA LEU A 102 1.43 -4.50 3.69
C LEU A 102 0.99 -4.72 2.24
N THR A 103 0.98 -5.98 1.81
CA THR A 103 0.37 -6.42 0.55
C THR A 103 -0.77 -7.38 0.84
N THR A 104 -1.89 -7.17 0.17
CA THR A 104 -3.06 -8.02 0.23
C THR A 104 -2.84 -9.28 -0.60
N CYS A 105 -3.09 -10.43 0.02
CA CYS A 105 -2.96 -11.76 -0.59
C CYS A 105 -4.31 -12.49 -0.50
N GLY A 106 -5.13 -12.41 -1.54
CA GLY A 106 -6.52 -12.86 -1.54
C GLY A 106 -7.32 -12.11 -2.59
N LEU A 107 -8.66 -12.19 -2.64
CA LEU A 107 -9.55 -12.98 -1.79
C LEU A 107 -9.86 -14.37 -2.35
N SER A 108 -9.51 -14.66 -3.61
CA SER A 108 -9.83 -15.95 -4.23
C SER A 108 -9.18 -17.13 -3.51
N ASN A 109 -7.91 -16.97 -3.11
CA ASN A 109 -7.12 -17.92 -2.35
C ASN A 109 -5.92 -17.18 -1.73
N VAL A 110 -5.28 -17.80 -0.74
CA VAL A 110 -4.04 -17.27 -0.14
C VAL A 110 -3.02 -18.38 0.00
N GLY A 111 -1.75 -18.05 -0.19
CA GLY A 111 -0.63 -18.97 -0.04
C GLY A 111 -0.13 -19.49 -1.39
N PRO A 112 0.47 -20.69 -1.43
CA PRO A 112 1.09 -21.22 -2.64
C PRO A 112 0.06 -21.44 -3.75
N MET A 113 0.57 -21.58 -4.98
CA MET A 113 -0.25 -22.00 -6.11
C MET A 113 -0.85 -23.40 -5.87
N THR A 114 -2.11 -23.59 -6.22
CA THR A 114 -2.88 -24.79 -5.88
C THR A 114 -3.98 -25.07 -6.90
N ASP A 115 -4.34 -26.34 -7.01
CA ASP A 115 -5.45 -26.82 -7.82
C ASP A 115 -6.57 -27.26 -6.87
N GLU A 116 -7.73 -26.60 -6.95
CA GLU A 116 -8.86 -26.93 -6.07
C GLU A 116 -10.09 -27.33 -6.88
N PRO A 117 -10.81 -28.41 -6.47
CA PRO A 117 -12.04 -28.81 -7.13
C PRO A 117 -13.18 -27.83 -6.82
N HIS A 118 -13.83 -27.30 -7.85
CA HIS A 118 -15.02 -26.44 -7.74
C HIS A 118 -16.26 -27.16 -8.31
N PRO A 119 -17.40 -27.16 -7.59
CA PRO A 119 -18.60 -27.92 -7.98
C PRO A 119 -19.20 -27.50 -9.33
N VAL A 120 -18.95 -26.26 -9.75
CA VAL A 120 -19.47 -25.70 -11.03
C VAL A 120 -18.39 -25.60 -12.11
N PHE A 121 -17.13 -25.39 -11.75
CA PHE A 121 -16.07 -25.03 -12.69
C PHE A 121 -15.06 -26.16 -12.93
N GLY A 122 -15.27 -27.32 -12.29
CA GLY A 122 -14.26 -28.38 -12.27
C GLY A 122 -13.04 -27.94 -11.47
N THR A 123 -11.87 -28.49 -11.78
CA THR A 123 -10.61 -28.10 -11.12
C THR A 123 -10.23 -26.68 -11.52
N GLN A 124 -10.08 -25.79 -10.53
CA GLN A 124 -9.58 -24.43 -10.71
C GLN A 124 -8.12 -24.34 -10.32
N HIS A 125 -7.32 -23.73 -11.19
CA HIS A 125 -5.92 -23.42 -10.94
C HIS A 125 -5.81 -22.02 -10.32
N PHE A 126 -5.23 -21.94 -9.13
CA PHE A 126 -4.98 -20.69 -8.44
C PHE A 126 -3.47 -20.41 -8.37
N GLY A 127 -3.05 -19.21 -8.80
CA GLY A 127 -1.68 -18.76 -8.61
C GLY A 127 -1.38 -18.32 -7.18
N LEU A 128 -0.10 -17.99 -6.97
CA LEU A 128 0.42 -17.49 -5.71
C LEU A 128 -0.39 -16.28 -5.21
N HIS A 129 -0.88 -16.36 -3.97
CA HIS A 129 -1.63 -15.31 -3.28
C HIS A 129 -2.92 -14.84 -3.96
N GLY A 130 -3.39 -15.53 -4.99
CA GLY A 130 -4.70 -15.29 -5.58
C GLY A 130 -4.91 -13.90 -6.19
N ARG A 131 -6.19 -13.63 -6.47
CA ARG A 131 -6.69 -12.39 -7.10
C ARG A 131 -7.68 -11.68 -6.17
N ILE A 132 -7.58 -10.35 -6.15
CA ILE A 132 -8.54 -9.41 -5.56
C ILE A 132 -9.53 -8.97 -6.64
#